data_AF-A0A6B3TNM9-F1
#
_entry.id   AF-A0A6B3TNM9-F1
#
_cell.length_a   1.000
_cell.length_b   1.000
_cell.length_c   1.000
_cell.angle_alpha   90.00
_cell.angle_beta   90.00
_cell.angle_gamma   90.00
#
_symmetry.space_group_name_H-M   'P 1'
#
loop_
_entity.id
_entity.type
_entity.pdbx_description
1 polymer ?
#
loop_
_entity_poly.entity_id
_entity_poly.type
_entity_poly.pdbx_seq_one_letter_code
_entity_poly.pdbx_strand_id
1 'polypeptide(L)' 'MKKTGYAIECTKCGSYNIKKGEPIANAQTNAIFQTLKCNDCGHESKETV' A
#
# COMPACT_ATOMS: atom_id res chain seq x y z
N MET A 1 6.32 21.21 9.26
CA MET A 1 7.13 20.31 8.41
C MET A 1 6.18 19.45 7.59
N LYS A 2 5.85 19.86 6.36
CA LYS A 2 5.02 19.04 5.46
C LYS A 2 5.94 17.98 4.85
N LYS A 3 5.99 16.78 5.43
CA LYS A 3 6.69 15.64 4.83
C LYS A 3 5.88 15.22 3.60
N THR A 4 6.26 15.74 2.43
CA THR A 4 5.78 15.30 1.12
C THR A 4 6.48 14.00 0.72
N GLY A 5 6.35 12.99 1.58
CA GLY A 5 6.62 11.59 1.28
C GLY A 5 5.40 10.86 1.79
N TYR A 6 4.57 10.34 0.87
CA TYR A 6 3.30 9.67 1.15
C TYR A 6 3.55 8.45 2.04
N ALA A 7 3.55 8.67 3.35
CA ALA A 7 3.70 7.60 4.34
C ALA A 7 2.35 6.88 4.40
N ILE A 8 2.35 5.62 3.98
CA ILE A 8 1.15 4.79 4.03
C ILE A 8 1.01 4.32 5.47
N GLU A 9 -0.07 4.73 6.12
CA GLU A 9 -0.46 4.25 7.43
C GLU A 9 -1.39 3.02 7.27
N CYS A 10 -1.17 2.01 8.10
CA CYS A 10 -2.09 0.88 8.17
C CYS A 10 -3.42 1.35 8.77
N THR A 11 -4.49 1.27 7.98
CA THR A 11 -5.85 1.63 8.42
C THR A 11 -6.39 0.79 9.58
N LYS A 12 -5.75 -0.36 9.88
CA LYS A 12 -6.18 -1.28 10.93
C LYS A 12 -5.47 -1.06 12.27
N CYS A 13 -4.17 -0.73 12.26
CA CYS A 13 -3.38 -0.60 13.49
C CYS A 13 -2.63 0.73 13.63
N GLY A 14 -2.70 1.61 12.63
CA GLY A 14 -1.98 2.90 12.64
C GLY A 14 -0.47 2.78 12.40
N SER A 15 0.05 1.58 12.09
CA SER A 15 1.49 1.40 11.84
C SER A 15 1.89 1.91 10.46
N TYR A 16 3.07 2.53 10.38
CA TYR A 16 3.70 2.95 9.12
C TYR A 16 4.65 1.89 8.54
N ASN A 17 4.82 0.75 9.22
CA ASN A 17 5.67 -0.35 8.75
C ASN A 17 4.91 -1.21 7.72
N ILE A 18 4.75 -0.63 6.53
CA ILE A 18 4.07 -1.23 5.40
C ILE A 18 5.12 -1.74 4.39
N LYS A 19 5.05 -3.03 4.06
CA LYS A 19 5.76 -3.62 2.93
C LYS A 19 4.94 -3.44 1.66
N LYS A 20 5.56 -2.81 0.65
CA LYS A 20 4.99 -2.70 -0.69
C LYS A 20 5.33 -3.95 -1.51
N GLY A 21 4.33 -4.58 -2.08
CA GLY A 21 4.46 -5.68 -3.04
C GLY A 21 4.79 -5.17 -4.44
N GLU A 22 4.96 -6.08 -5.40
CA GLU A 22 5.19 -5.68 -6.78
C GLU A 22 3.92 -5.10 -7.42
N PRO A 23 4.03 -4.08 -8.27
CA PRO A 23 2.92 -3.58 -9.05
C PRO A 23 2.50 -4.64 -10.10
N ILE A 24 1.20 -4.92 -10.14
CA ILE A 24 0.57 -5.86 -11.04
C ILE A 24 -0.32 -5.06 -11.98
N ALA A 25 -0.01 -5.09 -13.27
CA ALA A 25 -0.86 -4.51 -14.28
C ALA A 25 -2.13 -5.37 -14.46
N ASN A 26 -3.28 -4.74 -14.37
CA ASN A 26 -4.56 -5.33 -14.70
C ASN A 26 -5.02 -4.79 -16.05
N ALA A 27 -4.89 -5.63 -17.08
CA ALA A 27 -5.29 -5.30 -18.45
C ALA A 27 -6.81 -5.09 -18.60
N GLN A 28 -7.63 -5.71 -17.75
CA GLN A 28 -9.09 -5.56 -17.81
C GLN A 28 -9.52 -4.15 -17.39
N THR A 29 -8.86 -3.58 -16.38
CA THR A 29 -9.16 -2.23 -15.88
C THR A 29 -8.20 -1.17 -16.42
N ASN A 30 -7.23 -1.56 -17.25
CA ASN A 30 -6.11 -0.73 -17.70
C ASN A 30 -5.46 0.06 -16.54
N ALA A 31 -5.27 -0.61 -15.39
CA ALA A 31 -4.76 0.01 -14.17
C ALA A 31 -3.65 -0.84 -13.56
N ILE A 32 -2.74 -0.21 -12.81
CA ILE A 32 -1.66 -0.89 -12.11
C ILE A 32 -2.02 -0.93 -10.62
N PHE A 33 -2.00 -2.10 -10.01
CA PHE A 33 -2.29 -2.27 -8.59
C PHE A 33 -1.06 -2.74 -7.85
N GLN A 34 -0.79 -2.18 -6.68
CA GLN A 34 0.25 -2.63 -5.76
C GLN A 34 -0.38 -3.13 -4.47
N THR A 35 0.06 -4.28 -3.97
CA THR A 35 -0.37 -4.76 -2.65
C THR A 35 0.48 -4.12 -1.57
N LEU A 36 -0.14 -3.75 -0.46
CA LEU A 36 0.47 -3.13 0.71
C LEU A 36 0.21 -4.04 1.90
N LYS A 37 1.25 -4.51 2.58
CA LYS A 37 1.14 -5.40 3.73
C LYS A 37 1.72 -4.74 4.97
N CYS A 38 0.91 -4.57 6.01
CA CYS A 38 1.40 -4.16 7.32
C CYS A 38 2.19 -5.32 7.95
N ASN A 39 3.44 -5.06 8.31
CA ASN A 39 4.28 -6.07 8.96
C ASN A 39 3.89 -6.30 10.43
N ASP A 40 3.28 -5.31 11.11
CA ASP A 40 2.91 -5.45 12.53
C ASP A 40 1.62 -6.24 12.73
N CYS A 41 0.58 -5.96 11.94
CA CYS A 41 -0.73 -6.61 12.11
C CYS A 41 -1.09 -7.59 11.00
N GLY A 42 -0.27 -7.68 9.95
CA GLY A 42 -0.50 -8.56 8.80
C GLY A 42 -1.60 -8.09 7.84
N HIS A 43 -2.19 -6.90 8.05
CA HIS A 43 -3.25 -6.39 7.17
C HIS A 43 -2.73 -6.10 5.77
N GLU A 44 -3.46 -6.58 4.76
CA GLU A 44 -3.13 -6.41 3.35
C GLU A 44 -4.19 -5.53 2.67
N SER A 45 -3.76 -4.51 1.94
CA SER A 45 -4.60 -3.63 1.13
C SER A 45 -4.04 -3.52 -0.29
N LYS A 46 -4.88 -3.13 -1.27
CA LYS A 46 -4.46 -2.88 -2.65
C LYS A 46 -4.56 -1.39 -2.93
N GLU A 47 -3.50 -0.80 -3.45
CA GLU A 47 -3.42 0.59 -3.88
C GLU A 47 -3.29 0.62 -5.41
N THR A 48 -4.08 1.46 -6.07
CA THR A 48 -3.90 1.72 -7.51
C THR A 48 -2.76 2.73 -7.67
N VAL A 49 -1.78 2.41 -8.52
CA VAL A 49 -0.60 3.21 -8.82
C VAL A 49 -0.77 3.95 -10.13
#